data_AF-A0A1B6ANC1-F1
#
_entry.id   AF-A0A1B6ANC1-F1
#
_cell.length_a   1.000
_cell.length_b   1.000
_cell.length_c   1.000
_cell.angle_alpha   90.00
_cell.angle_beta   90.00
_cell.angle_gamma   90.00
#
_symmetry.space_group_name_H-M   'P 1'
#
loop_
_entity.id
_entity.type
_entity.pdbx_description
1 polymer ?
#
loop_
_entity_poly.entity_id
_entity_poly.type
_entity_poly.pdbx_seq_one_letter_code
_entity_poly.pdbx_strand_id
1 'polypeptide(L)'
;MSSLIADLKRFDRIGLSQVGSHPKACCRTVRHSVFAQVTHFGDTGTALAAVPGLFRWGPVQWPAHWCDLVEDGDLVGDCGVHADVASVLLTRKSVPHARARAAVLTPPMAPAHWRAVWNEARVSDAWIGRTAVYHEVLRVGNRWWDPSDARWFSGPGGHTGSGHVLAIREDGGQWQLAPDAPDASAPPRAPAPPQGTTPDQGLPQGVRP
;
A
#
# COMPACT_ATOMS: atom_id res chain seq x y z
N MET A 1 5.13 14.86 -17.66
CA MET A 1 5.73 14.59 -16.32
C MET A 1 5.37 15.57 -15.18
N SER A 2 4.79 16.76 -15.44
CA SER A 2 4.63 17.81 -14.39
C SER A 2 3.74 17.41 -13.20
N SER A 3 2.68 16.64 -13.43
CA SER A 3 1.75 16.22 -12.37
C SER A 3 2.36 15.23 -11.39
N LEU A 4 3.10 14.23 -11.87
CA LEU A 4 3.81 13.27 -11.00
C LEU A 4 4.87 13.99 -10.16
N ILE A 5 5.67 14.88 -10.75
CA ILE A 5 6.68 15.63 -10.00
C ILE A 5 6.03 16.52 -8.92
N ALA A 6 4.86 17.10 -9.18
CA ALA A 6 4.11 17.84 -8.18
C ALA A 6 3.63 16.94 -7.02
N ASP A 7 3.15 15.73 -7.33
CA ASP A 7 2.80 14.73 -6.31
C ASP A 7 4.03 14.31 -5.49
N LEU A 8 5.18 14.03 -6.12
CA LEU A 8 6.40 13.65 -5.39
C LEU A 8 6.86 14.76 -4.42
N LYS A 9 6.84 16.02 -4.86
CA LYS A 9 7.14 17.19 -4.00
C LYS A 9 6.13 17.36 -2.85
N ARG A 10 4.89 16.92 -3.05
CA ARG A 10 3.88 16.88 -1.99
C ARG A 10 4.22 15.76 -1.00
N PHE A 11 4.54 14.57 -1.50
CA PHE A 11 4.88 13.39 -0.71
C PHE A 11 6.18 13.52 0.08
N ASP A 12 7.11 14.37 -0.35
CA ASP A 12 8.32 14.69 0.43
C ASP A 12 8.01 15.37 1.77
N ARG A 13 6.83 15.97 1.92
CA ARG A 13 6.38 16.60 3.18
C ARG A 13 5.73 15.61 4.13
N ILE A 14 5.45 14.40 3.68
CA ILE A 14 4.90 13.32 4.48
C ILE A 14 6.09 12.58 5.09
N GLY A 15 6.23 12.59 6.41
CA GLY A 15 7.20 11.75 7.09
C GLY A 15 6.82 10.28 6.98
N LEU A 16 7.78 9.36 7.11
CA LEU A 16 7.43 7.95 7.28
C LEU A 16 6.67 7.77 8.59
N SER A 17 5.58 7.03 8.53
CA SER A 17 4.75 6.73 9.68
C SER A 17 5.53 5.97 10.76
N GLN A 18 5.28 6.29 12.02
CA GLN A 18 5.84 5.58 13.16
C GLN A 18 4.80 5.52 14.27
N VAL A 19 4.42 4.31 14.69
CA VAL A 19 3.43 4.13 15.76
C VAL A 19 4.11 4.36 17.11
N GLY A 20 3.75 5.48 17.73
CA GLY A 20 4.26 5.91 19.02
C GLY A 20 3.75 5.05 20.19
N SER A 21 4.36 5.25 21.36
CA SER A 21 3.89 4.67 22.62
C SER A 21 3.83 5.74 23.70
N HIS A 22 2.68 5.87 24.34
CA HIS A 22 2.58 6.60 25.60
C HIS A 22 3.30 5.82 26.72
N PRO A 23 3.70 6.48 27.82
CA PRO A 23 4.21 5.80 29.02
C PRO A 23 3.17 4.90 29.72
N LYS A 24 1.90 4.96 29.30
CA LYS A 24 0.78 4.22 29.89
C LYS A 24 0.76 2.75 29.43
N ALA A 25 0.13 1.91 30.25
CA ALA A 25 0.02 0.47 29.98
C ALA A 25 -0.75 0.14 28.68
N CYS A 26 -1.72 0.96 28.27
CA CYS A 26 -2.56 0.70 27.09
C CYS A 26 -1.74 0.45 25.81
N CYS A 27 -0.78 1.33 25.49
CA CYS A 27 0.08 1.18 24.33
C CYS A 27 0.95 -0.09 24.41
N ARG A 28 1.50 -0.36 25.59
CA ARG A 28 2.34 -1.56 25.82
C ARG A 28 1.54 -2.83 25.61
N THR A 29 0.30 -2.90 26.10
CA THR A 29 -0.57 -4.07 25.95
C THR A 29 -0.90 -4.32 24.49
N VAL A 30 -1.35 -3.30 23.74
CA VAL A 30 -1.70 -3.47 22.31
C VAL A 30 -0.47 -3.88 21.51
N ARG A 31 0.66 -3.16 21.68
CA ARG A 31 1.93 -3.49 21.03
C ARG A 31 2.37 -4.93 21.34
N HIS A 32 2.30 -5.34 22.60
CA HIS A 32 2.67 -6.69 23.00
C HIS A 32 1.77 -7.74 22.32
N SER A 33 0.45 -7.52 22.29
CA SER A 33 -0.51 -8.41 21.64
C SER A 33 -0.19 -8.60 20.14
N VAL A 34 -0.03 -7.48 19.41
CA VAL A 34 0.34 -7.50 17.98
C VAL A 34 1.60 -8.32 17.74
N PHE A 35 2.65 -8.06 18.52
CA PHE A 35 3.90 -8.76 18.31
C PHE A 35 3.88 -10.21 18.77
N ALA A 36 3.17 -10.54 19.85
CA ALA A 36 2.96 -11.93 20.26
C ALA A 36 2.34 -12.73 19.11
N GLN A 37 1.33 -12.17 18.45
CA GLN A 37 0.66 -12.80 17.31
C GLN A 37 1.57 -12.99 16.10
N VAL A 38 2.27 -11.95 15.61
CA VAL A 38 3.19 -12.13 14.46
C VAL A 38 4.42 -12.98 14.78
N THR A 39 4.88 -13.03 16.03
CA THR A 39 6.02 -13.87 16.41
C THR A 39 5.68 -15.34 16.58
N HIS A 40 4.38 -15.69 16.63
CA HIS A 40 3.95 -17.08 16.64
C HIS A 40 4.34 -17.81 15.34
N PHE A 41 4.51 -17.07 14.24
CA PHE A 41 5.01 -17.62 12.99
C PHE A 41 6.52 -17.87 13.07
N GLY A 42 6.91 -19.13 12.83
CA GLY A 42 8.29 -19.60 12.98
C GLY A 42 9.27 -18.88 12.05
N ASP A 43 8.95 -18.79 10.76
CA ASP A 43 9.80 -18.12 9.77
C ASP A 43 9.42 -16.64 9.56
N THR A 44 10.38 -15.85 9.08
CA THR A 44 10.20 -14.41 8.84
C THR A 44 9.21 -14.11 7.73
N GLY A 45 9.18 -14.93 6.67
CA GLY A 45 8.32 -14.69 5.52
C GLY A 45 6.84 -14.81 5.87
N THR A 46 6.47 -15.87 6.59
CA THR A 46 5.11 -16.07 7.08
C THR A 46 4.72 -14.98 8.09
N ALA A 47 5.62 -14.61 9.00
CA ALA A 47 5.38 -13.54 9.95
C ALA A 47 5.10 -12.18 9.26
N LEU A 48 5.86 -11.85 8.20
CA LEU A 48 5.61 -10.67 7.38
C LEU A 48 4.27 -10.75 6.65
N ALA A 49 3.97 -11.91 6.04
CA ALA A 49 2.74 -12.10 5.29
C ALA A 49 1.47 -11.99 6.16
N ALA A 50 1.59 -12.26 7.45
CA ALA A 50 0.49 -12.13 8.41
C ALA A 50 0.18 -10.68 8.80
N VAL A 51 1.13 -9.73 8.64
CA VAL A 51 0.97 -8.33 9.09
C VAL A 51 -0.33 -7.68 8.60
N PRO A 52 -0.64 -7.64 7.28
CA PRO A 52 -1.87 -6.99 6.82
C PRO A 52 -3.13 -7.73 7.28
N GLY A 53 -3.04 -9.03 7.60
CA GLY A 53 -4.15 -9.81 8.13
C GLY A 53 -4.50 -9.50 9.59
N LEU A 54 -3.64 -8.76 10.30
CA LEU A 54 -3.90 -8.35 11.69
C LEU A 54 -4.72 -7.08 11.82
N PHE A 55 -4.74 -6.25 10.76
CA PHE A 55 -5.35 -4.93 10.80
C PHE A 55 -6.45 -4.87 9.76
N ARG A 56 -7.64 -4.42 10.16
CA ARG A 56 -8.64 -3.95 9.21
C ARG A 56 -8.08 -2.71 8.52
N TRP A 57 -8.05 -2.73 7.18
CA TRP A 57 -7.63 -1.58 6.40
C TRP A 57 -8.55 -0.38 6.66
N GLY A 58 -7.99 0.77 7.05
CA GLY A 58 -8.77 1.93 7.38
C GLY A 58 -7.95 3.19 7.67
N PRO A 59 -8.64 4.33 7.87
CA PRO A 59 -7.99 5.60 8.15
C PRO A 59 -7.31 5.62 9.53
N VAL A 60 -6.07 6.10 9.57
CA VAL A 60 -5.30 6.28 10.80
C VAL A 60 -4.94 7.75 10.97
N GLN A 61 -5.28 8.31 12.13
CA GLN A 61 -4.91 9.68 12.48
C GLN A 61 -3.46 9.74 12.92
N TRP A 62 -2.61 10.40 12.13
CA TRP A 62 -1.19 10.61 12.46
C TRP A 62 -0.97 11.96 13.20
N PRO A 63 -0.04 12.04 14.17
CA PRO A 63 0.73 10.93 14.74
C PRO A 63 -0.16 9.97 15.55
N ALA A 64 0.07 8.66 15.40
CA ALA A 64 -0.71 7.60 16.05
C ALA A 64 0.10 6.91 17.14
N HIS A 65 -0.57 6.44 18.20
CA HIS A 65 0.00 5.56 19.21
C HIS A 65 -0.68 4.20 19.16
N TRP A 66 -0.04 3.17 19.74
CA TRP A 66 -0.58 1.80 19.71
C TRP A 66 -2.01 1.67 20.26
N CYS A 67 -2.40 2.46 21.25
CA CYS A 67 -3.77 2.43 21.77
C CYS A 67 -4.80 3.07 20.83
N ASP A 68 -4.36 3.94 19.92
CA ASP A 68 -5.22 4.63 18.96
C ASP A 68 -5.57 3.73 17.77
N LEU A 69 -4.87 2.60 17.62
CA LEU A 69 -5.12 1.61 16.56
C LEU A 69 -6.26 0.65 16.89
N VAL A 70 -6.90 0.77 18.06
CA VAL A 70 -8.02 -0.09 18.46
C VAL A 70 -9.33 0.65 18.24
N GLU A 71 -10.15 0.17 17.31
CA GLU A 71 -11.47 0.71 17.00
C GLU A 71 -12.50 -0.43 17.08
N ASP A 72 -13.52 -0.26 17.92
CA ASP A 72 -14.58 -1.26 18.16
C ASP A 72 -14.07 -2.68 18.50
N GLY A 73 -12.90 -2.76 19.13
CA GLY A 73 -12.26 -4.02 19.54
C GLY A 73 -11.34 -4.64 18.48
N ASP A 74 -11.34 -4.11 17.26
CA ASP A 74 -10.45 -4.54 16.18
C ASP A 74 -9.24 -3.62 16.06
N LEU A 75 -8.16 -4.14 15.47
CA LEU A 75 -7.01 -3.35 15.07
C LEU A 75 -7.27 -2.70 13.71
N VAL A 76 -7.00 -1.41 13.59
CA VAL A 76 -7.10 -0.64 12.34
C VAL A 76 -5.73 -0.17 11.90
N GLY A 77 -5.48 -0.23 10.60
CA GLY A 77 -4.20 0.14 10.02
C GLY A 77 -4.31 0.66 8.60
N ASP A 78 -3.37 1.54 8.25
CA ASP A 78 -3.09 1.96 6.89
C ASP A 78 -1.70 1.43 6.45
N CYS A 79 -1.23 1.86 5.27
CA CYS A 79 0.08 1.43 4.76
C CYS A 79 1.22 1.79 5.73
N GLY A 80 1.10 2.92 6.43
CA GLY A 80 2.08 3.37 7.41
C GLY A 80 2.15 2.43 8.62
N VAL A 81 1.00 2.03 9.16
CA VAL A 81 0.93 1.06 10.27
C VAL A 81 1.54 -0.27 9.85
N HIS A 82 1.12 -0.83 8.72
CA HIS A 82 1.64 -2.13 8.26
C HIS A 82 3.16 -2.09 8.06
N ALA A 83 3.65 -1.00 7.48
CA ALA A 83 5.04 -0.84 7.16
C ALA A 83 5.91 -0.61 8.41
N ASP A 84 5.41 0.09 9.43
CA ASP A 84 6.07 0.25 10.74
C ASP A 84 6.10 -1.09 11.52
N VAL A 85 4.97 -1.80 11.58
CA VAL A 85 4.87 -3.11 12.23
C VAL A 85 5.88 -4.10 11.64
N ALA A 86 5.93 -4.19 10.31
CA ALA A 86 6.84 -5.09 9.63
C ALA A 86 8.32 -4.72 9.82
N SER A 87 8.63 -3.43 9.87
CA SER A 87 9.98 -2.93 10.17
C SER A 87 10.44 -3.33 11.58
N VAL A 88 9.57 -3.17 12.58
CA VAL A 88 9.85 -3.63 13.94
C VAL A 88 10.01 -5.15 13.99
N LEU A 89 9.20 -5.90 13.25
CA LEU A 89 9.33 -7.36 13.14
C LEU A 89 10.69 -7.76 12.54
N LEU A 90 11.11 -7.15 11.43
CA LEU A 90 12.39 -7.41 10.79
C LEU A 90 13.57 -7.05 11.71
N THR A 91 13.47 -5.92 12.41
CA THR A 91 14.45 -5.52 13.43
C THR A 91 14.61 -6.59 14.50
N ARG A 92 13.50 -7.11 15.05
CA ARG A 92 13.53 -8.17 16.07
C ARG A 92 14.13 -9.47 15.56
N LYS A 93 13.92 -9.78 14.28
CA LYS A 93 14.52 -10.95 13.63
C LYS A 93 15.92 -10.69 13.06
N SER A 94 16.53 -9.53 13.38
CA SER A 94 17.86 -9.14 12.92
C SER A 94 18.03 -9.18 11.39
N VAL A 95 16.97 -8.89 10.65
CA VAL A 95 17.00 -8.82 9.18
C VAL A 95 17.26 -7.37 8.75
N PRO A 96 18.38 -7.09 8.04
CA PRO A 96 18.65 -5.76 7.53
C PRO A 96 17.57 -5.29 6.55
N HIS A 97 17.06 -4.09 6.76
CA HIS A 97 16.02 -3.49 5.93
C HIS A 97 16.09 -1.96 6.02
N ALA A 98 15.44 -1.29 5.07
CA ALA A 98 15.20 0.14 5.10
C ALA A 98 13.72 0.43 4.85
N ARG A 99 13.20 1.47 5.52
CA ARG A 99 11.86 2.00 5.27
C ARG A 99 11.91 2.89 4.03
N ALA A 100 10.83 2.90 3.27
CA ALA A 100 10.74 3.66 2.05
C ALA A 100 9.30 4.06 1.74
N ARG A 101 9.17 4.93 0.75
CA ARG A 101 7.90 5.38 0.18
C ARG A 101 7.88 5.11 -1.31
N ALA A 102 6.72 4.74 -1.83
CA ALA A 102 6.43 4.55 -3.23
C ALA A 102 5.34 5.55 -3.67
N ALA A 103 5.43 6.00 -4.92
CA ALA A 103 4.34 6.68 -5.60
C ALA A 103 3.67 5.66 -6.53
N VAL A 104 2.42 5.31 -6.22
CA VAL A 104 1.70 4.23 -6.91
C VAL A 104 0.59 4.82 -7.77
N LEU A 105 0.57 4.44 -9.04
CA LEU A 105 -0.57 4.65 -9.92
C LEU A 105 -1.61 3.56 -9.63
N THR A 106 -2.73 3.95 -9.07
CA THR A 106 -3.78 3.04 -8.64
C THR A 106 -4.93 2.99 -9.66
N PRO A 107 -5.82 1.98 -9.58
CA PRO A 107 -7.01 1.94 -10.43
C PRO A 107 -7.85 3.22 -10.31
N PRO A 108 -8.46 3.73 -11.40
CA PRO A 108 -9.06 5.07 -11.44
C PRO A 108 -10.06 5.43 -10.33
N MET A 109 -10.80 4.44 -9.83
CA MET A 109 -11.83 4.65 -8.80
C MET A 109 -11.30 4.61 -7.37
N ALA A 110 -10.13 4.01 -7.14
CA ALA A 110 -9.59 3.82 -5.80
C ALA A 110 -9.28 5.15 -5.07
N PRO A 111 -8.62 6.16 -5.69
CA PRO A 111 -8.34 7.44 -5.02
C PRO A 111 -9.60 8.18 -4.57
N ALA A 112 -10.66 8.18 -5.37
CA ALA A 112 -11.91 8.85 -5.01
C ALA A 112 -12.60 8.17 -3.82
N HIS A 113 -12.63 6.83 -3.84
CA HIS A 113 -13.17 6.05 -2.74
C HIS A 113 -12.39 6.27 -1.44
N TRP A 114 -11.06 6.18 -1.47
CA TRP A 114 -10.23 6.39 -0.29
C TRP A 114 -10.35 7.81 0.26
N ARG A 115 -10.43 8.85 -0.59
CA ARG A 115 -10.71 10.22 -0.14
C ARG A 115 -12.02 10.30 0.62
N ALA A 116 -13.08 9.69 0.12
CA ALA A 116 -14.38 9.69 0.80
C ALA A 116 -14.27 9.06 2.20
N VAL A 117 -13.65 7.87 2.28
CA VAL A 117 -13.46 7.15 3.55
C VAL A 117 -12.60 7.95 4.55
N TRP A 118 -11.49 8.53 4.11
CA TRP A 118 -10.61 9.32 5.00
C TRP A 118 -11.28 10.62 5.46
N ASN A 119 -12.00 11.31 4.56
CA ASN A 119 -12.71 12.53 4.90
C ASN A 119 -13.88 12.29 5.85
N GLU A 120 -14.60 11.17 5.72
CA GLU A 120 -15.66 10.76 6.64
C GLU A 120 -15.10 10.55 8.06
N ALA A 121 -13.93 9.91 8.17
CA ALA A 121 -13.20 9.75 9.43
C ALA A 121 -12.48 11.02 9.92
N ARG A 122 -12.58 12.13 9.18
CA ARG A 122 -11.88 13.40 9.44
C ARG A 122 -10.35 13.27 9.52
N VAL A 123 -9.80 12.31 8.79
CA VAL A 123 -8.36 12.06 8.66
C VAL A 123 -7.85 12.67 7.35
N SER A 124 -6.60 13.14 7.35
CA SER A 124 -6.01 13.78 6.16
C SER A 124 -5.88 12.82 4.97
N ASP A 125 -6.34 13.25 3.80
CA ASP A 125 -6.17 12.56 2.52
C ASP A 125 -4.89 13.00 1.78
N ALA A 126 -3.94 13.64 2.47
CA ALA A 126 -2.80 14.31 1.82
C ALA A 126 -1.85 13.36 1.08
N TRP A 127 -1.93 12.07 1.38
CA TRP A 127 -1.24 10.96 0.72
C TRP A 127 -1.82 10.63 -0.67
N ILE A 128 -3.00 11.16 -1.02
CA ILE A 128 -3.63 10.96 -2.33
C ILE A 128 -3.34 12.17 -3.24
N GLY A 129 -2.39 11.98 -4.16
CA GLY A 129 -2.03 12.95 -5.20
C GLY A 129 -3.04 13.03 -6.34
N ARG A 130 -2.67 13.77 -7.40
CA ARG A 130 -3.47 13.88 -8.62
C ARG A 130 -3.27 12.68 -9.55
N THR A 131 -2.03 12.22 -9.65
CA THR A 131 -1.61 11.14 -10.54
C THR A 131 -1.25 9.88 -9.76
N ALA A 132 -0.59 10.05 -8.62
CA ALA A 132 -0.12 8.93 -7.81
C ALA A 132 -0.64 9.02 -6.37
N VAL A 133 -0.49 7.92 -5.66
CA VAL A 133 -0.80 7.77 -4.24
C VAL A 133 0.48 7.43 -3.51
N TYR A 134 0.71 8.09 -2.37
CA TYR A 134 1.80 7.76 -1.45
C TYR A 134 1.51 6.42 -0.78
N HIS A 135 2.51 5.56 -0.77
CA HIS A 135 2.43 4.23 -0.18
C HIS A 135 3.72 3.88 0.54
N GLU A 136 3.66 3.28 1.72
CA GLU A 136 4.86 2.88 2.46
C GLU A 136 5.27 1.44 2.18
N VAL A 137 6.56 1.24 1.93
CA VAL A 137 7.14 -0.05 1.56
C VAL A 137 8.47 -0.27 2.28
N LEU A 138 8.99 -1.49 2.21
CA LEU A 138 10.29 -1.83 2.79
C LEU A 138 11.26 -2.32 1.73
N ARG A 139 12.53 -1.95 1.88
CA ARG A 139 13.66 -2.55 1.19
C ARG A 139 14.24 -3.67 2.05
N VAL A 140 14.33 -4.89 1.52
CA VAL A 140 14.97 -6.02 2.22
C VAL A 140 15.97 -6.65 1.27
N GLY A 141 17.27 -6.51 1.59
CA GLY A 141 18.35 -6.85 0.67
C GLY A 141 18.20 -6.11 -0.66
N ASN A 142 18.14 -6.87 -1.77
CA ASN A 142 17.99 -6.31 -3.10
C ASN A 142 16.54 -6.30 -3.63
N ARG A 143 15.52 -6.55 -2.78
CA ARG A 143 14.10 -6.59 -3.17
C ARG A 143 13.25 -5.60 -2.39
N TRP A 144 12.10 -5.26 -2.94
CA TRP A 144 11.10 -4.42 -2.29
C TRP A 144 9.93 -5.27 -1.83
N TRP A 145 9.35 -4.91 -0.69
CA TRP A 145 8.21 -5.60 -0.12
C TRP A 145 7.13 -4.59 0.27
N ASP A 146 5.91 -4.86 -0.19
CA ASP A 146 4.70 -4.13 0.10
C ASP A 146 4.00 -4.78 1.31
N PRO A 147 3.97 -4.11 2.47
CA PRO A 147 3.36 -4.62 3.69
C PRO A 147 1.83 -4.68 3.63
N SER A 148 1.18 -3.84 2.83
CA SER A 148 -0.29 -3.83 2.77
C SER A 148 -0.86 -5.04 2.03
N ASP A 149 -0.10 -5.59 1.09
CA ASP A 149 -0.51 -6.73 0.27
C ASP A 149 0.35 -7.99 0.50
N ALA A 150 1.27 -7.94 1.48
CA ALA A 150 2.27 -8.99 1.72
C ALA A 150 3.06 -9.40 0.47
N ARG A 151 3.41 -8.45 -0.40
CA ARG A 151 3.88 -8.74 -1.77
C ARG A 151 5.30 -8.24 -2.05
N TRP A 152 6.12 -9.11 -2.63
CA TRP A 152 7.43 -8.72 -3.17
C TRP A 152 7.32 -8.10 -4.56
N PHE A 153 8.15 -7.09 -4.84
CA PHE A 153 8.25 -6.46 -6.16
C PHE A 153 9.69 -5.99 -6.46
N SER A 154 9.95 -5.68 -7.74
CA SER A 154 11.29 -5.42 -8.27
C SER A 154 11.78 -3.98 -8.06
N GLY A 155 10.88 -3.01 -7.84
CA GLY A 155 11.20 -1.60 -7.69
C GLY A 155 10.31 -0.71 -8.55
N PRO A 156 10.77 0.49 -8.96
CA PRO A 156 10.04 1.34 -9.89
C PRO A 156 9.76 0.60 -11.20
N GLY A 157 8.53 0.70 -11.73
CA GLY A 157 8.02 -0.09 -12.84
C GLY A 157 7.39 -1.44 -12.43
N GLY A 158 7.56 -1.83 -11.16
CA GLY A 158 6.91 -3.01 -10.59
C GLY A 158 5.41 -2.79 -10.31
N HIS A 159 4.74 -3.87 -9.91
CA HIS A 159 3.33 -3.84 -9.51
C HIS A 159 3.15 -4.38 -8.09
N THR A 160 2.29 -3.73 -7.32
CA THR A 160 1.77 -4.23 -6.05
C THR A 160 0.26 -4.51 -6.18
N GLY A 161 -0.42 -4.93 -5.11
CA GLY A 161 -1.89 -5.03 -5.14
C GLY A 161 -2.56 -3.65 -5.25
N SER A 162 -1.91 -2.63 -4.70
CA SER A 162 -2.35 -1.24 -4.77
C SER A 162 -2.20 -0.60 -6.17
N GLY A 163 -1.29 -1.09 -7.02
CA GLY A 163 -1.16 -0.62 -8.40
C GLY A 163 0.27 -0.65 -8.98
N HIS A 164 0.51 0.18 -9.99
CA HIS A 164 1.80 0.27 -10.67
C HIS A 164 2.72 1.28 -9.97
N VAL A 165 3.94 0.88 -9.63
CA VAL A 165 4.89 1.71 -8.89
C VAL A 165 5.62 2.67 -9.83
N LEU A 166 5.26 3.95 -9.79
CA LEU A 166 5.86 4.99 -10.65
C LEU A 166 7.20 5.50 -10.14
N ALA A 167 7.38 5.53 -8.82
CA ALA A 167 8.61 5.99 -8.20
C ALA A 167 8.79 5.38 -6.81
N ILE A 168 10.02 5.29 -6.33
CA ILE A 168 10.35 4.86 -4.96
C ILE A 168 11.43 5.76 -4.38
N ARG A 169 11.40 5.96 -3.07
CA ARG A 169 12.43 6.68 -2.31
C ARG A 169 12.65 6.01 -0.96
N GLU A 170 13.87 5.56 -0.71
CA GLU A 170 14.29 5.16 0.65
C GLU A 170 14.33 6.38 1.57
N ASP A 171 14.20 6.17 2.88
CA ASP A 171 14.30 7.26 3.83
C ASP A 171 15.62 8.03 3.71
N GLY A 172 15.55 9.36 3.70
CA GLY A 172 16.70 10.23 3.42
C GLY A 172 17.26 10.19 1.98
N GLY A 173 16.77 9.28 1.12
CA GLY A 173 17.25 9.10 -0.25
C GLY A 173 16.67 10.08 -1.27
N GLN A 174 16.81 9.76 -2.56
CA GLN A 174 16.20 10.47 -3.69
C GLN A 174 15.13 9.60 -4.36
N TRP A 175 14.17 10.22 -5.03
CA TRP A 175 13.18 9.50 -5.83
C TRP A 175 13.83 8.83 -7.05
N GLN A 176 13.61 7.53 -7.19
CA GLN A 176 13.97 6.70 -8.34
C GLN A 176 12.69 6.49 -9.16
N LEU A 177 12.67 6.97 -10.40
CA LEU A 177 11.51 6.88 -11.29
C LEU A 177 11.51 5.56 -12.07
N ALA A 178 10.31 5.07 -12.40
CA ALA A 178 10.16 3.98 -13.36
C ALA A 178 10.63 4.44 -14.75
N PRO A 179 11.27 3.56 -15.55
CA PRO A 179 11.73 3.90 -16.90
C PRO A 179 10.60 4.44 -17.79
N ASP A 180 9.41 3.85 -17.68
CA ASP A 180 8.23 4.17 -18.48
C ASP A 180 7.20 5.01 -17.72
N ALA A 181 7.59 5.74 -16.66
CA ALA A 181 6.67 6.56 -15.91
C ALA A 181 5.93 7.52 -16.87
N PRO A 182 4.58 7.49 -16.92
CA PRO A 182 3.83 8.09 -18.00
C PRO A 182 4.15 9.57 -18.14
N ASP A 183 4.51 9.96 -19.37
CA ASP A 183 4.63 11.36 -19.69
C ASP A 183 3.22 11.95 -19.70
N ALA A 184 2.91 12.78 -18.70
CA ALA A 184 1.59 13.35 -18.38
C ALA A 184 0.85 14.11 -19.52
N SER A 185 1.33 14.03 -20.76
CA SER A 185 0.73 14.62 -21.97
C SER A 185 -0.08 13.60 -22.78
N ALA A 186 0.04 12.30 -22.51
CA ALA A 186 -0.75 11.29 -23.21
C ALA A 186 -2.15 11.17 -22.56
N PRO A 187 -3.25 11.39 -23.31
CA PRO A 187 -4.58 11.11 -22.80
C PRO A 187 -4.69 9.65 -22.38
N PRO A 188 -5.57 9.32 -21.42
CA PRO A 188 -5.83 7.93 -21.05
C PRO A 188 -6.10 7.12 -22.32
N ARG A 189 -5.29 6.08 -22.56
CA ARG A 189 -5.54 5.16 -23.67
C ARG A 189 -6.97 4.66 -23.50
N ALA A 190 -7.82 4.94 -24.49
CA ALA A 190 -9.16 4.40 -24.52
C ALA A 190 -9.06 2.88 -24.33
N PRO A 191 -9.94 2.28 -23.53
CA PRO A 191 -9.99 0.82 -23.41
C PRO A 191 -10.07 0.23 -24.81
N ALA A 192 -9.27 -0.80 -25.07
CA ALA A 192 -9.33 -1.52 -26.33
C ALA A 192 -10.79 -1.93 -26.57
N PRO A 193 -11.34 -1.70 -27.77
CA PRO A 193 -12.70 -2.08 -28.06
C PRO A 193 -12.88 -3.58 -27.74
N PRO A 194 -14.02 -3.99 -27.18
CA PRO A 194 -14.29 -5.40 -26.93
C PRO A 194 -14.08 -6.15 -28.24
N GLN A 195 -13.20 -7.16 -28.22
CA GLN A 195 -13.01 -8.03 -29.37
C GLN A 195 -14.37 -8.63 -29.68
N GLY A 196 -14.92 -8.26 -30.85
CA GLY A 196 -16.25 -8.64 -31.26
C GLY A 196 -16.41 -10.15 -31.14
N THR A 197 -17.41 -10.57 -30.38
CA THR A 197 -17.88 -11.95 -30.36
C THR A 197 -18.25 -12.35 -31.78
N THR A 198 -17.54 -13.33 -32.32
CA THR A 198 -17.85 -13.99 -33.59
C THR A 198 -19.34 -14.39 -33.59
N PRO A 199 -20.13 -14.05 -34.63
CA PRO A 199 -21.51 -14.48 -34.69
C PRO A 199 -21.58 -16.00 -34.81
N ASP A 200 -22.38 -16.57 -33.92
CA ASP A 200 -22.76 -17.99 -33.84
C ASP A 200 -23.36 -18.42 -35.19
N GLN A 201 -22.66 -19.32 -35.90
CA GLN A 201 -23.16 -19.88 -37.15
C GLN A 201 -24.24 -20.91 -36.82
N GLY A 202 -25.44 -20.66 -37.35
CA GLY A 202 -26.67 -21.38 -37.04
C GLY A 202 -26.59 -22.91 -37.16
N LEU A 203 -27.26 -23.56 -36.23
CA LEU A 203 -27.60 -24.98 -36.26
C LEU A 203 -28.70 -25.26 -37.31
N PRO A 204 -28.55 -26.30 -38.15
CA PRO A 204 -29.62 -26.73 -39.05
C PRO A 204 -30.75 -27.44 -38.30
N GLN A 205 -31.99 -27.06 -38.60
CA GLN A 205 -33.18 -27.74 -38.08
C GLN A 205 -33.35 -29.11 -38.75
N GLY A 206 -33.22 -30.16 -37.94
CA GLY A 206 -33.52 -31.55 -38.31
C GLY A 206 -34.95 -31.94 -37.97
N VAL A 207 -35.70 -32.22 -39.02
CA VAL A 207 -36.90 -33.07 -39.22
C VAL A 207 -37.34 -33.95 -38.02
N ARG A 208 -38.61 -33.83 -37.64
CA ARG A 208 -39.36 -34.84 -36.87
C ARG A 208 -40.16 -35.76 -37.81
N PRO A 209 -40.35 -37.05 -37.47
CA PRO A 209 -41.45 -37.85 -38.02
C PRO A 209 -42.81 -37.42 -37.44
#